data_AF-A0A935ANY4-F1
#
_entry.id   AF-A0A935ANY4-F1
#
_cell.length_a   1.000
_cell.length_b   1.000
_cell.length_c   1.000
_cell.angle_alpha   90.00
_cell.angle_beta   90.00
_cell.angle_gamma   90.00
#
_symmetry.space_group_name_H-M   'P 1'
#
loop_
_entity.id
_entity.type
_entity.pdbx_description
1 polymer ?
#
loop_
_entity_poly.entity_id
_entity_poly.type
_entity_poly.pdbx_seq_one_letter_code
_entity_poly.pdbx_strand_id
1 'polypeptide(L)' 'MIFLLIKILWQGWHTKSISPHTFRHSFATHLVEGGADLRAVQEMLGHESILTTEIYTHVDRHYLRDTMVRFHPLSNR' A
#
# COMPACT_ATOMS: atom_id res chain seq x y z
N MET A 1 -2.09 -10.55 13.91
CA MET A 1 -1.01 -11.37 14.50
C MET A 1 0.35 -10.65 14.40
N ILE A 2 0.83 -10.26 13.20
CA ILE A 2 2.11 -9.51 13.01
C ILE A 2 2.16 -8.14 13.72
N PHE A 3 1.09 -7.34 13.67
CA PHE A 3 1.04 -6.05 14.39
C PHE A 3 1.30 -6.22 15.90
N LEU A 4 0.71 -7.24 16.53
CA LEU A 4 0.88 -7.50 17.96
C LEU A 4 2.31 -7.91 18.28
N LEU A 5 2.92 -8.70 17.40
CA LEU A 5 4.29 -9.16 17.54
C LEU A 5 5.27 -7.97 17.47
N ILE A 6 5.09 -7.08 16.50
CA ILE A 6 5.87 -5.84 16.38
C ILE A 6 5.64 -4.94 17.59
N LYS A 7 4.38 -4.76 18.04
CA LYS A 7 4.06 -3.96 19.23
C LYS A 7 4.75 -4.49 20.50
N ILE A 8 4.86 -5.81 20.65
CA ILE A 8 5.53 -6.44 21.81
C ILE A 8 7.05 -6.28 21.72
N LEU A 9 7.63 -6.41 20.52
CA LEU A 9 9.07 -6.26 20.27
C LEU A 9 9.54 -4.80 20.28
N TRP A 10 8.64 -3.85 20.01
CA TRP A 10 8.95 -2.42 19.96
C TRP A 10 8.80 -1.78 21.34
N GLN A 11 9.81 -1.99 22.20
CA GLN A 11 9.90 -1.48 23.59
C GLN A 11 10.71 -0.18 23.73
N GLY A 12 11.01 0.51 22.63
CA GLY A 12 11.87 1.70 22.61
C GLY A 12 11.10 3.02 22.63
N TRP A 13 11.67 4.03 23.30
CA TRP A 13 11.14 5.40 23.43
C TRP A 13 10.60 5.96 22.10
N HIS A 14 9.28 6.09 21.98
CA HIS A 14 8.67 6.90 20.92
C HIS A 14 7.39 7.59 21.38
N THR A 15 7.21 8.82 20.91
CA THR A 15 6.13 9.76 21.21
C THR A 15 4.92 9.62 20.28
N LYS A 16 4.99 8.75 19.26
CA LYS A 16 3.92 8.53 18.28
C LYS A 16 3.17 7.23 18.56
N SER A 17 1.84 7.33 18.65
CA SER A 17 0.95 6.18 18.82
C SER A 17 0.91 5.32 17.55
N ILE A 18 1.40 4.08 17.64
CA ILE A 18 1.22 3.08 16.58
C ILE A 18 -0.05 2.28 16.84
N SER A 19 -0.93 2.31 15.86
CA SER A 19 -2.20 1.58 15.80
C SER A 19 -2.18 0.58 14.64
N PRO A 20 -3.09 -0.42 14.63
CA PRO A 20 -3.22 -1.33 13.49
C PRO A 20 -3.43 -0.59 12.16
N HIS A 21 -4.16 0.53 12.20
CA HIS A 21 -4.44 1.34 11.02
C HIS A 21 -3.21 2.07 10.49
N THR A 22 -2.42 2.71 11.37
CA THR A 22 -1.18 3.40 10.97
C THR A 22 -0.13 2.42 10.47
N PHE A 23 -0.03 1.23 11.07
CA PHE A 23 0.83 0.16 10.57
C PHE A 23 0.44 -0.32 9.16
N ARG A 24 -0.85 -0.58 8.94
CA ARG A 24 -1.39 -0.96 7.62
C ARG A 24 -1.09 0.13 6.58
N HIS A 25 -1.26 1.39 6.96
CA HIS A 25 -1.01 2.51 6.06
C HIS A 25 0.46 2.61 5.66
N SER A 26 1.38 2.58 6.62
CA SER A 26 2.82 2.59 6.33
C SER A 26 3.26 1.40 5.48
N PHE A 27 2.75 0.19 5.76
CA PHE A 27 3.07 -1.00 4.97
C PHE A 27 2.59 -0.86 3.51
N ALA A 28 1.35 -0.45 3.31
CA ALA A 28 0.78 -0.26 1.97
C ALA A 28 1.50 0.83 1.18
N THR A 29 1.74 2.00 1.80
CA THR A 29 2.47 3.10 1.19
C THR A 29 3.86 2.65 0.75
N HIS A 30 4.58 1.90 1.59
CA HIS A 30 5.94 1.48 1.26
C HIS A 30 6.01 0.47 0.10
N LEU A 31 5.01 -0.42 -0.01
CA LEU A 31 4.91 -1.33 -1.16
C LEU A 31 4.61 -0.56 -2.45
N VAL A 32 3.68 0.39 -2.42
CA VAL A 32 3.32 1.20 -3.59
C VAL A 32 4.48 2.10 -4.02
N GLU A 33 5.18 2.75 -3.09
CA GLU A 33 6.41 3.51 -3.39
C GLU A 33 7.52 2.65 -3.98
N GLY A 34 7.56 1.35 -3.63
CA GLY A 34 8.45 0.36 -4.24
C GLY A 34 8.02 -0.13 -5.62
N GLY A 35 6.93 0.40 -6.18
CA GLY A 35 6.39 0.01 -7.49
C GLY A 35 5.57 -1.28 -7.47
N ALA A 36 5.10 -1.72 -6.30
CA ALA A 36 4.21 -2.87 -6.20
C ALA A 36 2.84 -2.55 -6.81
N ASP A 37 2.27 -3.55 -7.50
CA ASP A 37 0.93 -3.44 -8.06
C ASP A 37 -0.12 -3.25 -6.96
N LEU A 38 -1.00 -2.27 -7.14
CA LEU A 38 -2.11 -1.97 -6.22
C LEU A 38 -3.01 -3.19 -6.01
N ARG A 39 -3.15 -4.07 -7.02
CA ARG A 39 -3.92 -5.30 -6.88
C ARG A 39 -3.24 -6.29 -5.93
N ALA A 40 -1.92 -6.47 -6.06
CA ALA A 40 -1.14 -7.29 -5.13
C ALA A 40 -1.21 -6.72 -3.71
N VAL A 41 -1.08 -5.40 -3.54
CA VAL A 41 -1.21 -4.74 -2.22
C VAL A 41 -2.62 -4.94 -1.64
N GLN A 42 -3.67 -4.86 -2.46
CA GLN A 42 -5.04 -5.11 -2.02
C GLN A 42 -5.22 -6.54 -1.47
N GLU A 43 -4.71 -7.53 -2.19
CA GLU A 43 -4.80 -8.95 -1.82
C GLU A 43 -4.02 -9.25 -0.54
N MET A 44 -2.82 -8.70 -0.40
CA MET A 44 -1.97 -8.84 0.80
C MET A 44 -2.62 -8.24 2.06
N LEU A 45 -3.44 -7.19 1.89
CA LEU A 45 -4.13 -6.54 3.00
C LEU A 45 -5.54 -7.07 3.25
N GLY A 46 -6.04 -7.97 2.40
CA GLY A 46 -7.38 -8.54 2.51
C GLY A 46 -8.50 -7.51 2.41
N HIS A 47 -8.33 -6.46 1.61
CA HIS A 47 -9.37 -5.45 1.45
C HIS A 47 -10.52 -5.99 0.61
N GLU A 48 -11.70 -6.09 1.21
CA GLU A 48 -12.95 -6.45 0.53
C GLU A 48 -13.30 -5.49 -0.61
N SER A 49 -12.93 -4.20 -0.48
CA SER A 49 -13.19 -3.17 -1.48
C SER A 49 -11.91 -2.47 -1.95
N ILE A 50 -11.78 -2.35 -3.27
CA ILE A 50 -10.69 -1.61 -3.94
C ILE A 50 -10.64 -0.14 -3.52
N LEU A 51 -11.79 0.46 -3.15
CA LEU A 51 -11.90 1.85 -2.68
C LEU A 51 -11.02 2.13 -1.45
N THR A 52 -10.78 1.11 -0.60
CA THR A 52 -9.88 1.26 0.57
C THR A 52 -8.38 1.16 0.23
N THR A 53 -8.05 0.73 -0.99
CA THR A 53 -6.69 0.73 -1.54
C THR A 53 -6.45 1.93 -2.46
N GLU A 54 -7.51 2.51 -3.04
CA GLU A 54 -7.43 3.66 -3.93
C GLU A 54 -6.79 4.90 -3.26
N ILE A 55 -6.83 5.01 -1.93
CA ILE A 55 -6.13 6.08 -1.20
C ILE A 55 -4.62 6.11 -1.48
N TYR A 56 -4.02 4.97 -1.88
CA TYR A 56 -2.59 4.88 -2.20
C TYR A 56 -2.27 5.24 -3.65
N THR A 57 -3.28 5.40 -4.52
CA THR A 57 -3.07 5.85 -5.91
C THR A 57 -2.46 7.25 -5.99
N HIS A 58 -2.65 8.08 -4.96
CA HIS A 58 -2.02 9.38 -4.87
C HIS A 58 -0.49 9.28 -4.80
N VAL A 59 0.01 8.19 -4.20
CA VAL A 59 1.42 7.98 -3.88
C VAL A 59 2.21 7.64 -5.14
N ASP A 60 1.58 7.03 -6.15
CA ASP A 60 2.27 6.68 -7.39
C ASP A 60 1.42 6.90 -8.66
N ARG A 61 1.16 8.18 -8.95
CA ARG A 61 0.54 8.60 -10.22
C ARG A 61 1.39 8.23 -11.44
N HIS A 62 2.70 8.03 -11.29
CA HIS A 62 3.60 7.72 -12.40
C HIS A 62 3.48 6.25 -12.80
N TYR A 63 3.50 5.34 -11.83
CA TYR A 63 3.24 3.91 -12.04
C TYR A 63 1.86 3.64 -12.64
N LEU A 64 0.82 4.34 -12.17
CA LEU A 64 -0.51 4.24 -12.78
C LEU A 64 -0.49 4.66 -14.24
N ARG A 65 0.20 5.76 -14.56
CA ARG A 65 0.35 6.23 -15.93
C ARG A 65 1.12 5.24 -16.79
N ASP A 66 2.24 4.72 -16.32
CA ASP A 66 3.08 3.79 -17.08
C ASP A 66 2.40 2.42 -17.26
N THR A 67 1.64 1.97 -16.27
CA THR A 67 0.83 0.75 -16.36
C THR A 67 -0.32 0.93 -17.34
N MET A 68 -1.01 2.07 -17.27
CA MET A 68 -2.03 2.43 -18.27
C MET A 68 -1.40 2.45 -19.66
N VAL A 69 -0.29 3.15 -19.89
CA VAL A 69 0.37 3.18 -21.20
C VAL A 69 0.81 1.79 -21.66
N ARG A 70 1.32 0.93 -20.77
CA ARG A 70 1.78 -0.42 -21.14
C ARG A 70 0.65 -1.38 -21.53
N PHE A 71 -0.50 -1.31 -20.84
CA PHE A 71 -1.57 -2.29 -21.01
C PHE A 71 -2.84 -1.73 -21.68
N HIS A 72 -2.89 -0.42 -21.95
CA HIS A 72 -4.04 0.18 -22.61
C HIS A 72 -4.13 -0.29 -24.07
N PRO A 73 -5.28 -0.84 -24.51
CA PRO A 73 -5.41 -1.49 -25.82
C PRO A 73 -5.22 -0.54 -27.02
N LEU A 74 -5.22 0.77 -26.78
CA LEU A 74 -4.96 1.79 -27.80
C LEU A 74 -3.56 2.42 -27.71
N SER A 75 -2.70 2.01 -26.78
CA SER A 75 -1.36 2.62 -26.67
C SER A 75 -0.40 2.19 -27.79
N ASN A 76 -0.68 1.06 -28.43
CA ASN A 76 0.14 0.48 -29.50
C ASN A 76 -0.45 0.74 -30.90
N ARG A 77 -1.25 1.81 -31.05
CA ARG A 77 -1.80 2.27 -32.33
C ARG A 77 -1.08 3.51 -32.83
#